data_AF-A0A353DG99-F1
#
_entry.id   AF-A0A353DG99-F1
#
_cell.length_a   1.000
_cell.length_b   1.000
_cell.length_c   1.000
_cell.angle_alpha   90.00
_cell.angle_beta   90.00
_cell.angle_gamma   90.00
#
_symmetry.space_group_name_H-M   'P 1'
#
loop_
_entity.id
_entity.type
_entity.pdbx_description
1 polymer ?
#
loop_
_entity_poly.entity_id
_entity_poly.type
_entity_poly.pdbx_seq_one_letter_code
_entity_poly.pdbx_strand_id
1 'polypeptide(L)'
;MIQLRTSFTALALTLFLAPFSRAEFLINEFLAENTGSFLNDEDGFPADWIEIHNPGPAASINGYHLTDDPTNLTKWTFPNVTIPANGYLLVYATGKDRPATGQPLHANFSLDIDGEFLALVKPDGTSTVTLFSSEYPEQYP
;
A
#
# COMPACT_ATOMS: atom_id res chain seq x y z
N MET A 1 58.27 10.30 -46.21
CA MET A 1 57.12 9.38 -46.10
C MET A 1 56.47 9.64 -44.75
N ILE A 2 55.40 10.45 -44.71
CA ILE A 2 54.71 10.87 -43.48
C ILE A 2 53.40 10.08 -43.43
N GLN A 3 53.18 9.28 -42.38
CA GLN A 3 51.95 8.52 -42.17
C GLN A 3 51.07 9.27 -41.15
N LEU A 4 49.92 9.77 -41.58
CA LEU A 4 48.94 10.43 -40.73
C LEU A 4 48.09 9.34 -40.04
N ARG A 5 48.14 9.26 -38.69
CA ARG A 5 47.24 8.39 -37.92
C ARG A 5 45.96 9.15 -37.61
N THR A 6 44.88 8.87 -38.34
CA THR A 6 43.53 9.29 -37.97
C THR A 6 43.06 8.47 -36.77
N SER A 7 42.81 9.12 -35.64
CA SER A 7 42.15 8.49 -34.49
C SER A 7 40.68 8.89 -34.52
N PHE A 8 39.79 7.91 -34.68
CA PHE A 8 38.35 8.08 -34.47
C PHE A 8 38.03 7.66 -33.04
N THR A 9 37.73 8.63 -32.18
CA THR A 9 37.16 8.35 -30.85
C THR A 9 35.65 8.19 -31.04
N ALA A 10 35.15 6.95 -30.93
CA ALA A 10 33.72 6.71 -30.85
C ALA A 10 33.23 7.13 -29.46
N LEU A 11 32.35 8.14 -29.41
CA LEU A 11 31.66 8.53 -28.18
C LEU A 11 30.55 7.50 -27.92
N ALA A 12 30.78 6.60 -26.96
CA ALA A 12 29.74 5.68 -26.49
C ALA A 12 28.72 6.47 -25.66
N LEU A 13 27.55 6.72 -26.24
CA LEU A 13 26.41 7.29 -25.54
C LEU A 13 25.75 6.17 -24.70
N THR A 14 26.13 6.06 -23.43
CA THR A 14 25.43 5.18 -22.48
C THR A 14 24.07 5.76 -22.17
N LEU A 15 23.02 5.17 -22.75
CA LEU A 15 21.64 5.47 -22.41
C LEU A 15 21.37 4.95 -20.99
N PHE A 16 21.29 5.85 -20.00
CA PHE A 16 20.76 5.48 -18.68
C PHE A 16 19.26 5.24 -18.85
N LEU A 17 18.84 3.98 -18.97
CA LEU A 17 17.47 3.62 -18.64
C LEU A 17 17.31 3.86 -17.14
N ALA A 18 16.67 4.97 -16.76
CA ALA A 18 16.15 5.08 -15.41
C ALA A 18 15.25 3.85 -15.17
N PRO A 19 15.48 3.05 -14.11
CA PRO A 19 14.54 2.00 -13.78
C PRO A 19 13.18 2.67 -13.59
N PHE A 20 12.20 2.28 -14.40
CA PHE A 20 10.83 2.64 -14.14
C PHE A 20 10.49 1.97 -12.81
N SER A 21 10.46 2.76 -11.73
CA SER A 21 9.93 2.27 -10.47
C SER A 21 8.49 1.85 -10.76
N ARG A 22 8.19 0.55 -10.64
CA ARG A 22 6.79 0.12 -10.64
C ARG A 22 6.11 0.93 -9.54
N ALA A 23 4.98 1.55 -9.85
CA ALA A 23 4.27 2.33 -8.84
C ALA A 23 3.99 1.43 -7.64
N GLU A 24 4.20 1.98 -6.44
CA GLU A 24 4.08 1.26 -5.19
C GLU A 24 2.64 1.39 -4.68
N PHE A 25 2.08 0.31 -4.11
CA PHE A 25 0.77 0.41 -3.44
C PHE A 25 0.87 1.38 -2.28
N LEU A 26 -0.19 2.13 -2.00
CA LEU A 26 -0.19 3.12 -0.92
C LEU A 26 -1.51 3.12 -0.18
N ILE A 27 -1.48 3.49 1.10
CA ILE A 27 -2.72 3.87 1.80
C ILE A 27 -3.16 5.20 1.20
N ASN A 28 -4.32 5.20 0.55
CA ASN A 28 -4.88 6.38 -0.11
C ASN A 28 -5.73 7.19 0.86
N GLU A 29 -6.60 6.49 1.57
CA GLU A 29 -7.54 7.05 2.52
C GLU A 29 -7.85 6.01 3.59
N PHE A 30 -8.33 6.48 4.74
CA PHE A 30 -8.88 5.64 5.79
C PHE A 30 -9.82 6.47 6.66
N LEU A 31 -10.73 5.78 7.33
CA LEU A 31 -11.65 6.37 8.30
C LEU A 31 -11.56 5.56 9.59
N ALA A 32 -11.12 6.23 10.65
CA ALA A 32 -11.15 5.72 12.02
C ALA A 32 -12.44 6.17 12.69
N GLU A 33 -13.14 5.25 13.34
CA GLU A 33 -14.42 5.48 14.01
C GLU A 33 -15.53 6.01 13.06
N ASN A 34 -16.00 5.13 12.19
CA ASN A 34 -17.16 5.37 11.32
C ASN A 34 -18.48 5.35 12.11
N THR A 35 -18.71 6.36 12.96
CA THR A 35 -19.91 6.49 13.82
C THR A 35 -21.19 6.90 13.06
N GLY A 36 -21.07 7.28 11.79
CA GLY A 36 -22.14 7.88 10.97
C GLY A 36 -22.90 6.95 10.02
N SER A 37 -22.64 5.63 10.04
CA SER A 37 -23.20 4.65 9.07
C SER A 37 -22.81 4.92 7.61
N PHE A 38 -21.66 5.55 7.34
CA PHE A 38 -21.27 5.87 5.97
C PHE A 38 -20.98 4.59 5.16
N LEU A 39 -20.13 3.74 5.72
CA LEU A 39 -19.86 2.39 5.23
C LEU A 39 -20.20 1.36 6.32
N ASN A 40 -21.11 0.46 6.02
CA ASN A 40 -21.33 -0.73 6.83
C ASN A 40 -20.58 -1.90 6.20
N ASP A 41 -20.02 -2.76 7.04
CA ASP A 41 -19.52 -4.05 6.58
C ASP A 41 -20.65 -4.99 6.13
N GLU A 42 -20.28 -6.17 5.63
CA GLU A 42 -21.24 -7.17 5.16
C GLU A 42 -22.13 -7.76 6.27
N ASP A 43 -21.77 -7.55 7.54
CA ASP A 43 -22.57 -7.94 8.70
C ASP A 43 -23.55 -6.82 9.12
N GLY A 44 -23.52 -5.66 8.46
CA GLY A 44 -24.42 -4.53 8.66
C GLY A 44 -23.98 -3.55 9.77
N PHE A 45 -22.73 -3.63 10.22
CA PHE A 45 -22.19 -2.75 11.25
C PHE A 45 -21.31 -1.65 10.64
N PRO A 46 -21.37 -0.41 11.14
CA PRO A 46 -20.40 0.60 10.75
C PRO A 46 -18.99 0.11 11.05
N ALA A 47 -18.08 0.28 10.10
CA ALA A 47 -16.73 -0.25 10.19
C ALA A 47 -15.70 0.81 9.81
N ASP A 48 -14.61 0.84 10.56
CA ASP A 48 -13.37 1.49 10.15
C ASP A 48 -12.88 0.84 8.87
N TRP A 49 -12.27 1.64 8.00
CA TRP A 49 -11.79 1.13 6.71
C TRP A 49 -10.51 1.82 6.29
N ILE A 50 -9.73 1.09 5.50
CA ILE A 50 -8.48 1.51 4.90
C ILE A 50 -8.59 1.23 3.41
N GLU A 51 -8.36 2.25 2.59
CA GLU A 51 -8.31 2.12 1.14
C GLU A 51 -6.86 2.06 0.66
N ILE A 52 -6.55 1.02 -0.11
CA ILE A 52 -5.26 0.85 -0.77
C ILE A 52 -5.40 1.21 -2.24
N HIS A 53 -4.55 2.11 -2.72
CA HIS A 53 -4.49 2.48 -4.13
C HIS A 53 -3.28 1.85 -4.83
N ASN A 54 -3.51 1.39 -6.06
CA ASN A 54 -2.47 0.98 -7.00
C ASN A 54 -2.32 2.02 -8.14
N PRO A 55 -1.39 2.98 -8.05
CA PRO A 55 -1.17 3.97 -9.11
C PRO A 55 -0.48 3.40 -10.36
N GLY A 56 -0.10 2.12 -10.33
CA GLY A 56 0.68 1.46 -11.37
C GLY A 56 -0.18 0.59 -12.29
N PRO A 57 0.48 -0.28 -13.09
CA PRO A 57 -0.19 -1.38 -13.78
C PRO A 57 -0.88 -2.32 -12.79
N ALA A 58 -1.85 -3.12 -13.26
CA ALA A 58 -2.50 -4.13 -12.44
C ALA A 58 -1.46 -5.08 -11.81
N ALA A 59 -1.55 -5.25 -10.49
CA ALA A 59 -0.57 -6.00 -9.72
C ALA A 59 -1.21 -6.68 -8.51
N SER A 60 -0.61 -7.77 -8.05
CA SER A 60 -1.02 -8.43 -6.80
C SER A 60 -0.37 -7.77 -5.59
N ILE A 61 -1.18 -7.55 -4.55
CA ILE A 61 -0.75 -7.05 -3.23
C ILE A 61 -0.35 -8.20 -2.28
N ASN A 62 -0.33 -9.44 -2.76
CA ASN A 62 0.01 -10.62 -1.96
C ASN A 62 1.29 -10.41 -1.14
N GLY A 63 1.22 -10.72 0.16
CA GLY A 63 2.35 -10.67 1.06
C GLY A 63 2.71 -9.27 1.57
N TYR A 64 2.06 -8.20 1.12
CA TYR A 64 2.14 -6.93 1.85
C TYR A 64 1.47 -7.07 3.22
N HIS A 65 1.73 -6.13 4.12
CA HIS A 65 1.14 -6.14 5.46
C HIS A 65 0.49 -4.81 5.82
N LEU A 66 -0.59 -4.87 6.62
CA LEU A 66 -1.09 -3.74 7.39
C LEU A 66 -0.75 -3.94 8.86
N THR A 67 -0.48 -2.83 9.54
CA THR A 67 -0.28 -2.82 10.99
C THR A 67 -0.62 -1.47 11.60
N ASP A 68 -1.25 -1.54 12.77
CA ASP A 68 -1.45 -0.48 13.76
C ASP A 68 -0.43 -0.55 14.93
N ASP A 69 0.50 -1.50 14.87
CA ASP A 69 1.49 -1.74 15.93
C ASP A 69 2.93 -1.54 15.41
N PRO A 70 3.64 -0.49 15.85
CA PRO A 70 5.01 -0.23 15.41
C PRO A 70 6.01 -1.32 15.84
N THR A 71 5.64 -2.18 16.78
CA THR A 71 6.45 -3.30 17.25
C THR A 71 6.18 -4.60 16.47
N ASN A 72 5.12 -4.64 15.65
CA ASN A 72 4.74 -5.78 14.83
C ASN A 72 4.37 -5.34 13.41
N LEU A 73 5.38 -5.17 12.54
CA LEU A 73 5.18 -4.69 11.17
C LEU A 73 4.46 -5.69 10.24
N THR A 74 4.29 -6.94 10.67
CA THR A 74 3.63 -7.99 9.88
C THR A 74 2.30 -8.43 10.50
N LYS A 75 1.65 -7.55 11.29
CA LYS A 75 0.47 -7.89 12.12
C LYS A 75 -0.68 -8.51 11.32
N TRP A 76 -0.98 -7.96 10.15
CA TRP A 76 -1.96 -8.53 9.22
C TRP A 76 -1.39 -8.61 7.81
N THR A 77 -1.48 -9.78 7.17
CA THR A 77 -0.90 -10.01 5.82
C THR A 77 -1.99 -10.10 4.77
N PHE A 78 -1.82 -9.35 3.68
CA PHE A 78 -2.76 -9.39 2.56
C PHE A 78 -2.77 -10.76 1.88
N PRO A 79 -3.96 -11.31 1.55
CA PRO A 79 -4.05 -12.45 0.67
C PRO A 79 -3.71 -12.07 -0.78
N ASN A 80 -3.69 -13.07 -1.65
CA ASN A 80 -3.47 -12.84 -3.08
C ASN A 80 -4.69 -12.18 -3.72
N VAL A 81 -4.67 -10.85 -3.78
CA VAL A 81 -5.66 -10.00 -4.46
C VAL A 81 -4.95 -9.17 -5.50
N THR A 82 -5.49 -9.16 -6.72
CA THR A 82 -4.99 -8.28 -7.79
C THR A 82 -5.77 -6.98 -7.76
N ILE A 83 -5.07 -5.87 -7.55
CA ILE A 83 -5.63 -4.53 -7.67
C ILE A 83 -5.41 -4.06 -9.11
N PRO A 84 -6.47 -3.68 -9.86
CA PRO A 84 -6.35 -3.17 -11.23
C PRO A 84 -5.41 -1.96 -11.33
N ALA A 85 -5.06 -1.58 -12.56
CA ALA A 85 -4.29 -0.37 -12.78
C ALA A 85 -5.10 0.87 -12.38
N ASN A 86 -4.52 1.78 -11.58
CA ASN A 86 -5.22 2.89 -10.92
C ASN A 86 -6.44 2.43 -10.09
N GLY A 87 -6.43 1.17 -9.65
CA GLY A 87 -7.51 0.55 -8.90
C GLY A 87 -7.34 0.71 -7.40
N TYR A 88 -8.42 0.46 -6.68
CA TYR A 88 -8.50 0.60 -5.23
C TYR A 88 -8.97 -0.73 -4.60
N LEU A 89 -8.53 -0.97 -3.37
CA LEU A 89 -8.95 -2.11 -2.54
C LEU A 89 -9.32 -1.59 -1.15
N LEU A 90 -10.56 -1.85 -0.74
CA LEU A 90 -11.03 -1.54 0.60
C LEU A 90 -10.74 -2.70 1.55
N VAL A 91 -10.23 -2.39 2.73
CA VAL A 91 -10.00 -3.31 3.85
C VAL A 91 -10.70 -2.74 5.08
N TYR A 92 -11.58 -3.53 5.68
CA TYR A 92 -12.21 -3.15 6.95
C TYR A 92 -11.25 -3.40 8.12
N ALA A 93 -11.13 -2.45 9.05
CA ALA A 93 -10.34 -2.59 10.27
C ALA A 93 -11.27 -2.91 11.45
N THR A 94 -11.74 -4.15 11.55
CA THR A 94 -12.78 -4.55 12.53
C THR A 94 -12.29 -5.57 13.56
N GLY A 95 -11.02 -6.00 13.51
CA GLY A 95 -10.52 -7.07 14.36
C GLY A 95 -10.99 -8.49 13.99
N LYS A 96 -11.80 -8.66 12.93
CA LYS A 96 -12.42 -9.96 12.59
C LYS A 96 -11.47 -10.96 11.93
N ASP A 97 -10.33 -10.52 11.41
CA ASP A 97 -9.30 -11.33 10.74
C ASP A 97 -9.84 -12.22 9.61
N ARG A 98 -10.26 -11.61 8.50
CA ARG A 98 -10.82 -12.30 7.33
C ARG A 98 -9.98 -12.04 6.06
N PRO A 99 -8.79 -12.67 5.91
CA PRO A 99 -7.94 -12.48 4.74
C PRO A 99 -8.31 -13.44 3.60
N ALA A 100 -9.59 -13.59 3.26
CA ALA A 100 -10.02 -14.52 2.21
C ALA A 100 -10.17 -13.82 0.85
N THR A 101 -9.42 -14.28 -0.17
CA THR A 101 -9.55 -13.76 -1.54
C THR A 101 -11.00 -13.90 -2.05
N GLY A 102 -11.54 -12.83 -2.62
CA GLY A 102 -12.89 -12.82 -3.19
C GLY A 102 -14.01 -12.61 -2.17
N GLN A 103 -13.67 -12.30 -0.92
CA GLN A 103 -14.59 -11.84 0.14
C GLN A 103 -14.17 -10.43 0.60
N PRO A 104 -15.05 -9.70 1.30
CA PRO A 104 -14.64 -8.51 2.04
C PRO A 104 -13.47 -8.82 2.97
N LEU A 105 -12.43 -7.99 2.92
CA LEU A 105 -11.23 -8.18 3.73
C LEU A 105 -11.41 -7.48 5.06
N HIS A 106 -11.13 -8.19 6.15
CA HIS A 106 -11.06 -7.62 7.49
C HIS A 106 -9.66 -7.82 8.08
N ALA A 107 -9.02 -6.72 8.47
CA ALA A 107 -7.83 -6.75 9.30
C ALA A 107 -8.13 -7.36 10.68
N ASN A 108 -7.08 -7.79 11.37
CA ASN A 108 -7.15 -8.32 12.73
C ASN A 108 -6.99 -7.25 13.82
N PHE A 109 -7.18 -5.98 13.46
CA PHE A 109 -7.18 -4.81 14.34
C PHE A 109 -8.25 -3.81 13.90
N SER A 110 -8.45 -2.77 14.72
CA SER A 110 -9.34 -1.62 14.49
C SER A 110 -8.57 -0.32 14.69
N LEU A 111 -9.12 0.81 14.22
CA LEU A 111 -8.43 2.09 14.29
C LEU A 111 -8.91 2.95 15.47
N ASP A 112 -7.99 3.65 16.13
CA ASP A 112 -8.30 4.64 17.17
C ASP A 112 -8.59 6.02 16.55
N ILE A 113 -9.68 6.67 16.97
CA ILE A 113 -10.07 8.01 16.52
C ILE A 113 -9.05 9.08 16.93
N ASP A 114 -8.41 8.92 18.09
CA ASP A 114 -7.44 9.89 18.59
C ASP A 114 -6.12 9.84 17.80
N GLY A 115 -5.99 8.89 16.88
CA GLY A 115 -4.80 8.64 16.08
C GLY A 115 -3.87 7.62 16.72
N GLU A 116 -3.22 6.84 15.87
CA GLU A 116 -2.23 5.85 16.29
C GLU A 116 -1.24 5.58 15.15
N PHE A 117 -0.42 4.54 15.34
CA PHE A 117 0.43 4.05 14.27
C PHE A 117 -0.45 3.38 13.20
N LEU A 118 -0.18 3.62 11.92
CA LEU A 118 -0.78 2.87 10.83
C LEU A 118 0.21 2.80 9.68
N ALA A 119 0.54 1.60 9.21
CA ALA A 119 1.46 1.44 8.10
C ALA A 119 1.06 0.35 7.11
N LEU A 120 1.41 0.59 5.85
CA LEU A 120 1.49 -0.42 4.80
C LEU A 120 2.95 -0.84 4.66
N VAL A 121 3.24 -2.13 4.80
CA VAL A 121 4.60 -2.68 4.80
C VAL A 121 4.78 -3.63 3.63
N LYS A 122 5.96 -3.61 3.00
CA LYS A 122 6.33 -4.49 1.88
C LYS A 122 6.41 -5.96 2.31
N PRO A 123 6.42 -6.90 1.35
CA PRO A 123 6.58 -8.33 1.64
C PRO A 123 7.89 -8.75 2.31
N ASP A 124 8.87 -7.84 2.44
CA ASP A 124 10.07 -8.09 3.24
C ASP A 124 9.82 -7.97 4.77
N GLY A 125 8.61 -7.53 5.16
CA GLY A 125 8.19 -7.35 6.54
C GLY A 125 8.87 -6.20 7.29
N THR A 126 9.63 -5.34 6.59
CA THR A 126 10.45 -4.30 7.23
C THR A 126 10.40 -2.94 6.54
N SER A 127 10.22 -2.90 5.22
CA SER A 127 10.15 -1.66 4.47
C SER A 127 8.73 -1.08 4.50
N THR A 128 8.54 0.07 5.12
CA THR A 128 7.26 0.80 5.12
C THR A 128 7.06 1.56 3.82
N VAL A 129 5.87 1.48 3.25
CA VAL A 129 5.44 2.22 2.06
C VAL A 129 4.73 3.53 2.44
N THR A 130 3.72 3.41 3.29
CA THR A 130 2.97 4.51 3.88
C THR A 130 3.01 4.33 5.40
N LEU A 131 3.13 5.43 6.15
CA LEU A 131 3.21 5.41 7.61
C LEU A 131 2.56 6.67 8.20
N PHE A 132 1.70 6.45 9.18
CA PHE A 132 1.14 7.42 10.12
C PHE A 132 1.61 7.01 11.52
N SER A 133 1.94 7.96 12.39
CA SER A 133 2.69 7.66 13.64
C SER A 133 1.96 8.00 14.94
N SER A 134 1.14 9.05 14.99
CA SER A 134 0.43 9.42 16.22
C SER A 134 -0.77 10.33 16.01
N GLU A 135 -0.77 11.15 14.95
CA GLU A 135 -1.93 11.95 14.57
C GLU A 135 -2.36 11.57 13.17
N TYR A 136 -3.64 11.20 13.03
CA TYR A 136 -4.24 10.98 11.72
C TYR A 136 -4.53 12.32 11.03
N PRO A 137 -4.35 12.42 9.70
CA PRO A 137 -4.82 13.56 8.94
C PRO A 137 -6.35 13.67 9.04
N GLU A 138 -6.90 14.82 8.63
CA GLU A 138 -8.35 14.97 8.51
C GLU A 138 -8.93 13.87 7.61
N GLN A 139 -9.96 13.19 8.10
CA GLN A 139 -10.61 12.07 7.43
C GLN A 139 -11.93 12.52 6.85
N TYR A 140 -12.23 12.04 5.64
CA TYR A 140 -13.50 12.33 4.98
C TYR A 140 -14.26 11.02 4.78
N PRO A 141 -15.52 10.93 5.23
CA PRO A 141 -16.41 9.87 4.83
C PRO A 141 -16.84 10.06 3.37
#